data_AF-A0A953NT22-F1
#
_entry.id   AF-A0A953NT22-F1
#
_cell.length_a   1.000
_cell.length_b   1.000
_cell.length_c   1.000
_cell.angle_alpha   90.00
_cell.angle_beta   90.00
_cell.angle_gamma   90.00
#
_symmetry.space_group_name_H-M   'P 1'
#
loop_
_entity.id
_entity.type
_entity.pdbx_description
1 polymer ?
#
loop_
_entity_poly.entity_id
_entity_poly.type
_entity_poly.pdbx_seq_one_letter_code
_entity_poly.pdbx_strand_id
1 'polypeptide(L)'
;MAQKQQHERHDWQKRGAGGIVSAIDPASGSITIAVTPTLSIAVKTSKDTAFLRYSPNSVKFSDAQKGTLDQIKSGDQLRARGARSADGKELAAEEVISGTFRNIAGTISAIDAANGTMTVKDILAKKTVVIRINADSQMRKLAAPMAQRIAFFLKGGAQAAQGAQPAPNGAAGGGPRPGAAPDFQQLLSRIPTVTLADFQKDDAVMIVASQGTTGSEILAITLLGGVEPILTASPNGSSAAALFSGWNLSAPGGDAGAQ
;
A
#
# COMPACT_ATOMS: atom_id res chain seq x y z
N MET A 1 5.29 27.32 -9.87
CA MET A 1 5.36 25.84 -9.89
C MET A 1 4.23 25.15 -9.12
N ALA A 2 3.55 25.79 -8.16
CA ALA A 2 2.42 25.19 -7.42
C ALA A 2 1.12 24.98 -8.26
N GLN A 3 0.81 25.87 -9.21
CA GLN A 3 -0.40 25.74 -10.05
C GLN A 3 -0.32 24.57 -11.04
N LYS A 4 0.86 24.29 -11.62
CA LYS A 4 1.05 23.17 -12.54
C LYS A 4 0.89 21.82 -11.82
N GLN A 5 1.49 21.69 -10.63
CA GLN A 5 1.32 20.52 -9.77
C GLN A 5 -0.12 20.36 -9.26
N GLN A 6 -0.84 21.46 -8.98
CA GLN A 6 -2.26 21.39 -8.63
C GLN A 6 -3.14 20.95 -9.82
N HIS A 7 -2.87 21.46 -11.02
CA HIS A 7 -3.59 21.07 -12.23
C HIS A 7 -3.32 19.60 -12.56
N GLU A 8 -2.05 19.20 -12.57
CA GLU A 8 -1.66 17.80 -12.76
C GLU A 8 -2.31 16.91 -11.71
N ARG A 9 -2.31 17.30 -10.42
CA ARG A 9 -3.01 16.54 -9.36
C ARG A 9 -4.50 16.39 -9.63
N HIS A 10 -5.21 17.47 -9.95
CA HIS A 10 -6.64 17.40 -10.26
C HIS A 10 -6.91 16.52 -11.47
N ASP A 11 -6.01 16.55 -12.45
CA ASP A 11 -6.13 15.74 -13.66
C ASP A 11 -5.85 14.27 -13.35
N TRP A 12 -4.85 13.95 -12.53
CA TRP A 12 -4.62 12.60 -12.00
C TRP A 12 -5.75 12.12 -11.08
N GLN A 13 -6.40 13.01 -10.34
CA GLN A 13 -7.52 12.65 -9.47
C GLN A 13 -8.80 12.38 -10.26
N LYS A 14 -9.01 13.09 -11.37
CA LYS A 14 -10.19 12.93 -12.24
C LYS A 14 -10.01 11.87 -13.32
N ARG A 15 -8.81 11.77 -13.88
CA ARG A 15 -8.46 10.95 -15.06
C ARG A 15 -7.43 9.87 -14.77
N GLY A 16 -6.97 9.76 -13.53
CA GLY A 16 -6.06 8.70 -13.11
C GLY A 16 -6.80 7.49 -12.53
N ALA A 17 -6.22 6.31 -12.75
CA ALA A 17 -6.56 5.08 -12.07
C ALA A 17 -5.29 4.49 -11.46
N GLY A 18 -5.39 3.92 -10.26
CA GLY A 18 -4.28 3.29 -9.57
C GLY A 18 -4.72 1.97 -8.94
N GLY A 19 -3.84 0.98 -8.97
CA GLY A 19 -4.11 -0.34 -8.42
C GLY A 19 -2.91 -1.27 -8.50
N ILE A 20 -3.15 -2.53 -8.15
CA ILE A 20 -2.15 -3.60 -8.26
C ILE A 20 -2.32 -4.29 -9.61
N VAL A 21 -1.24 -4.48 -10.36
CA VAL A 21 -1.25 -5.21 -11.62
C VAL A 21 -1.65 -6.66 -11.35
N SER A 22 -2.80 -7.08 -11.84
CA SER A 22 -3.28 -8.46 -11.73
C SER A 22 -2.88 -9.28 -12.96
N ALA A 23 -2.96 -8.68 -14.15
CA ALA A 23 -2.62 -9.32 -15.42
C ALA A 23 -1.98 -8.31 -16.39
N ILE A 24 -1.12 -8.82 -17.27
CA ILE A 24 -0.48 -8.07 -18.34
C ILE A 24 -0.67 -8.86 -19.63
N ASP A 25 -1.19 -8.21 -20.65
CA ASP A 25 -1.27 -8.72 -22.01
C ASP A 25 -0.36 -7.87 -22.92
N PRO A 26 0.89 -8.31 -23.13
CA PRO A 26 1.85 -7.60 -23.97
C PRO A 26 1.45 -7.57 -25.45
N ALA A 27 0.65 -8.55 -25.92
CA ALA A 27 0.26 -8.64 -27.32
C ALA A 27 -0.77 -7.56 -27.69
N SER A 28 -1.67 -7.24 -26.76
CA SER A 28 -2.66 -6.16 -26.93
C SER A 28 -2.25 -4.84 -26.27
N GLY A 29 -1.11 -4.79 -25.59
CA GLY A 29 -0.68 -3.62 -24.82
C GLY A 29 -1.63 -3.28 -23.66
N SER A 30 -2.33 -4.28 -23.11
CA SER A 30 -3.36 -4.10 -22.09
C SER A 30 -2.85 -4.56 -20.73
N ILE A 31 -2.99 -3.73 -19.70
CA ILE A 31 -2.61 -4.05 -18.32
C ILE A 31 -3.86 -4.00 -17.45
N THR A 32 -4.18 -5.09 -16.76
CA THR A 32 -5.31 -5.11 -15.83
C THR A 32 -4.82 -4.76 -14.44
N ILE A 33 -5.40 -3.72 -13.83
CA ILE A 33 -5.14 -3.33 -12.45
C ILE A 33 -6.35 -3.62 -11.57
N ALA A 34 -6.12 -4.22 -10.41
CA ALA A 34 -7.10 -4.33 -9.35
C ALA A 34 -7.08 -3.03 -8.52
N VAL A 35 -8.17 -2.28 -8.58
CA VAL A 35 -8.37 -1.05 -7.79
C VAL A 35 -9.01 -1.37 -6.44
N THR A 36 -9.90 -2.36 -6.43
CA THR A 36 -10.43 -2.98 -5.21
C THR A 36 -10.50 -4.50 -5.43
N PRO A 37 -10.74 -5.31 -4.39
CA PRO A 37 -10.95 -6.75 -4.55
C PRO A 37 -12.09 -7.11 -5.52
N THR A 38 -13.01 -6.18 -5.79
CA THR A 38 -14.19 -6.39 -6.64
C THR A 38 -14.16 -5.55 -7.93
N LEU A 39 -13.25 -4.58 -8.04
CA LEU A 39 -13.14 -3.68 -9.18
C LEU A 39 -11.74 -3.77 -9.80
N SER A 40 -11.72 -4.19 -11.08
CA SER A 40 -10.53 -4.13 -11.92
C SER A 40 -10.76 -3.17 -13.09
N ILE A 41 -9.68 -2.52 -13.53
CA ILE A 41 -9.67 -1.61 -14.67
C ILE A 41 -8.65 -2.12 -15.69
N ALA A 42 -9.03 -2.15 -16.96
CA ALA A 42 -8.14 -2.43 -18.08
C ALA A 42 -7.47 -1.13 -18.54
N VAL A 43 -6.17 -1.04 -18.33
CA VAL A 43 -5.31 0.06 -18.79
C VAL A 43 -4.81 -0.29 -20.18
N LYS A 44 -5.32 0.37 -21.21
CA LYS A 44 -4.89 0.21 -22.60
C LYS A 44 -3.72 1.15 -22.87
N THR A 45 -2.58 0.58 -23.26
CA THR A 45 -1.38 1.34 -23.64
C THR A 45 -1.23 1.36 -25.15
N SER A 46 -0.61 2.43 -25.68
CA SER A 46 -0.31 2.63 -27.08
C SER A 46 1.17 3.00 -27.24
N LYS A 47 1.61 3.23 -28.48
CA LYS A 47 2.99 3.69 -28.76
C LYS A 47 3.28 5.09 -28.19
N ASP A 48 2.24 5.88 -27.95
CA ASP A 48 2.35 7.23 -27.41
C ASP A 48 2.31 7.24 -25.87
N THR A 49 2.05 6.08 -25.24
CA THR A 49 2.01 5.97 -23.79
C THR A 49 3.40 6.19 -23.20
N ALA A 50 3.52 7.19 -22.33
CA ALA A 50 4.72 7.43 -21.56
C ALA A 50 4.82 6.41 -20.42
N PHE A 51 5.81 5.51 -20.49
CA PHE A 51 6.11 4.58 -19.42
C PHE A 51 7.14 5.20 -18.47
N LEU A 52 6.75 5.29 -17.20
CA LEU A 52 7.54 5.77 -16.09
C LEU A 52 7.62 4.68 -15.02
N ARG A 53 8.71 4.69 -14.26
CA ARG A 53 8.90 3.83 -13.12
C ARG A 53 9.32 4.69 -11.93
N TYR A 54 8.74 4.47 -10.76
CA TYR A 54 9.19 5.15 -9.55
C TYR A 54 10.70 4.93 -9.38
N SER A 55 11.40 5.99 -9.00
CA SER A 55 12.83 5.87 -8.71
C SER A 55 13.00 4.83 -7.61
N PRO A 56 14.04 3.98 -7.68
CA PRO A 56 14.30 3.02 -6.61
C PRO A 56 14.55 3.69 -5.26
N ASN A 57 14.94 4.97 -5.28
CA ASN A 57 15.23 5.79 -4.11
C ASN A 57 14.10 6.77 -3.74
N SER A 58 13.03 6.86 -4.55
CA SER A 58 11.94 7.82 -4.35
C SER A 58 10.65 7.40 -5.05
N VAL A 59 9.55 7.43 -4.31
CA VAL A 59 8.20 7.23 -4.85
C VAL A 59 7.56 8.53 -5.33
N LYS A 60 8.34 9.61 -5.46
CA LYS A 60 7.84 10.88 -6.00
C LYS A 60 7.66 10.77 -7.51
N PHE A 61 6.58 11.36 -8.00
CA PHE A 61 6.31 11.49 -9.43
C PHE A 61 7.46 12.23 -10.16
N SER A 62 8.01 13.27 -9.53
CA SER A 62 9.10 14.09 -10.09
C SER A 62 10.38 13.31 -10.35
N ASP A 63 10.59 12.23 -9.60
CA ASP A 63 11.81 11.44 -9.64
C ASP A 63 11.62 10.17 -10.48
N ALA A 64 10.42 9.96 -11.03
CA ALA A 64 10.12 8.81 -11.85
C ALA A 64 11.01 8.81 -13.11
N GLN A 65 11.64 7.67 -13.37
CA GLN A 65 12.53 7.49 -14.52
C GLN A 65 11.76 6.86 -15.67
N LYS A 66 12.24 7.05 -16.91
CA LYS A 66 11.68 6.36 -18.07
C LYS A 66 11.77 4.83 -17.86
N GLY A 67 10.63 4.17 -17.92
CA GLY A 67 10.49 2.72 -17.82
C GLY A 67 10.06 2.10 -19.14
N THR A 68 9.88 0.78 -19.13
CA THR A 68 9.28 0.03 -20.26
C THR A 68 8.22 -0.94 -19.76
N LEU A 69 7.31 -1.34 -20.65
CA LEU A 69 6.24 -2.30 -20.34
C LEU A 69 6.81 -3.64 -19.82
N ASP A 70 7.94 -4.09 -20.37
CA ASP A 70 8.59 -5.36 -19.99
C ASP A 70 9.06 -5.40 -18.52
N GLN A 71 9.24 -4.23 -17.90
CA GLN A 71 9.64 -4.13 -16.50
C GLN A 71 8.43 -4.26 -15.56
N ILE A 72 7.21 -4.13 -16.06
CA ILE A 72 5.98 -4.24 -15.27
C ILE A 72 5.70 -5.73 -15.05
N LYS A 73 5.42 -6.10 -13.80
CA LYS A 73 5.10 -7.47 -13.41
C LYS A 73 3.76 -7.52 -12.67
N SER A 74 3.09 -8.67 -12.73
CA SER A 74 1.95 -8.92 -11.84
C SER A 74 2.37 -8.77 -10.38
N GLY A 75 1.56 -8.06 -9.60
CA GLY A 75 1.86 -7.66 -8.23
C GLY A 75 2.49 -6.27 -8.09
N ASP A 76 2.96 -5.65 -9.18
CA ASP A 76 3.46 -4.27 -9.14
C ASP A 76 2.31 -3.29 -8.86
N GLN A 77 2.62 -2.18 -8.19
CA GLN A 77 1.71 -1.05 -8.19
C GLN A 77 1.82 -0.33 -9.52
N LEU A 78 0.67 -0.01 -10.10
CA LEU A 78 0.58 0.75 -11.34
C LEU A 78 -0.43 1.88 -11.18
N ARG A 79 -0.01 3.06 -11.64
CA ARG A 79 -0.89 4.21 -11.83
C ARG A 79 -0.88 4.60 -13.28
N ALA A 80 -2.06 4.77 -13.86
CA ALA A 80 -2.22 5.21 -15.22
C ALA A 80 -3.07 6.46 -15.27
N ARG A 81 -2.72 7.39 -16.15
CA ARG A 81 -3.50 8.59 -16.46
C ARG A 81 -3.88 8.56 -17.92
N GLY A 82 -5.13 8.94 -18.22
CA GLY A 82 -5.56 9.17 -19.58
C GLY A 82 -7.07 9.24 -19.74
N ALA A 83 -7.58 8.85 -20.90
CA ALA A 83 -9.01 8.88 -21.17
C ALA A 83 -9.69 7.65 -20.56
N ARG A 84 -10.50 7.86 -19.51
CA ARG A 84 -11.30 6.81 -18.88
C ARG A 84 -12.57 6.56 -19.70
N SER A 85 -12.96 5.30 -19.85
CA SER A 85 -14.20 4.92 -20.51
C SER A 85 -15.42 5.36 -19.71
N ALA A 86 -16.57 5.48 -20.39
CA ALA A 86 -17.83 5.90 -19.77
C ALA A 86 -18.32 4.94 -18.67
N ASP A 87 -17.99 3.64 -18.79
CA ASP A 87 -18.30 2.62 -17.78
C ASP A 87 -17.26 2.56 -16.65
N GLY A 88 -16.17 3.33 -16.75
CA GLY A 88 -15.12 3.43 -15.74
C GLY A 88 -14.23 2.19 -15.59
N LYS A 89 -14.39 1.18 -16.46
CA LYS A 89 -13.67 -0.10 -16.42
C LYS A 89 -12.45 -0.15 -17.34
N GLU A 90 -12.32 0.82 -18.24
CA GLU A 90 -11.16 0.93 -19.12
C GLU A 90 -10.55 2.33 -19.01
N LEU A 91 -9.24 2.38 -19.25
CA LEU A 91 -8.50 3.63 -19.31
C LEU A 91 -7.49 3.55 -20.44
N ALA A 92 -7.65 4.39 -21.45
CA ALA A 92 -6.65 4.61 -22.48
C ALA A 92 -5.53 5.47 -21.88
N ALA A 93 -4.38 4.86 -21.62
CA ALA A 93 -3.29 5.46 -20.88
C ALA A 93 -2.42 6.35 -21.77
N GLU A 94 -2.35 7.62 -21.41
CA GLU A 94 -1.37 8.57 -21.93
C GLU A 94 -0.05 8.43 -21.16
N GLU A 95 -0.13 8.12 -19.86
CA GLU A 95 1.03 7.96 -18.98
C GLU A 95 0.80 6.82 -17.99
N VAL A 96 1.80 5.96 -17.84
CA VAL A 96 1.79 4.80 -16.93
C VAL A 96 3.01 4.88 -16.05
N ILE A 97 2.79 4.84 -14.74
CA ILE A 97 3.84 4.77 -13.74
C ILE A 97 3.72 3.44 -13.03
N SER A 98 4.81 2.68 -13.03
CA SER A 98 4.88 1.40 -12.34
C SER A 98 5.90 1.43 -11.21
N GLY A 99 5.73 0.58 -10.21
CA GLY A 99 6.76 0.30 -9.22
C GLY A 99 6.54 -1.05 -8.56
N THR A 100 7.63 -1.69 -8.17
CA THR A 100 7.59 -2.96 -7.46
C THR A 100 7.58 -2.68 -5.96
N PHE A 101 6.47 -3.02 -5.32
CA PHE A 101 6.25 -2.82 -3.89
C PHE A 101 6.21 -4.18 -3.21
N ARG A 102 6.80 -4.25 -2.02
CA ARG A 102 6.86 -5.43 -1.18
C ARG A 102 6.27 -5.09 0.17
N ASN A 103 5.37 -5.94 0.63
CA ASN A 103 4.80 -5.87 1.97
C ASN A 103 5.61 -6.81 2.87
N ILE A 104 6.11 -6.25 3.96
CA ILE A 104 6.94 -6.97 4.94
C ILE A 104 6.27 -6.81 6.29
N ALA A 105 5.86 -7.91 6.89
CA ALA A 105 5.49 -7.95 8.30
C ALA A 105 6.57 -8.72 9.04
N GLY A 106 7.00 -8.22 10.19
CA GLY A 106 8.07 -8.87 10.92
C GLY A 106 8.48 -8.13 12.17
N THR A 107 9.52 -8.63 12.82
CA THR A 107 10.17 -7.97 13.96
C THR A 107 11.50 -7.39 13.55
N ILE A 108 11.86 -6.25 14.12
CA ILE A 108 13.16 -5.61 13.88
C ILE A 108 14.26 -6.44 14.55
N SER A 109 15.23 -6.93 13.77
CA SER A 109 16.39 -7.65 14.31
C SER A 109 17.56 -6.73 14.66
N ALA A 110 17.74 -5.65 13.89
CA ALA A 110 18.81 -4.67 14.09
C ALA A 110 18.43 -3.34 13.44
N ILE A 111 18.90 -2.23 14.04
CA ILE A 111 18.77 -0.88 13.48
C ILE A 111 20.17 -0.31 13.37
N ASP A 112 20.53 0.15 12.18
CA ASP A 112 21.74 0.89 11.91
C ASP A 112 21.35 2.32 11.53
N ALA A 113 21.23 3.16 12.56
CA ALA A 113 20.87 4.56 12.38
C ALA A 113 21.95 5.37 11.66
N ALA A 114 23.22 4.93 11.69
CA ALA A 114 24.33 5.63 11.03
C ALA A 114 24.24 5.47 9.50
N ASN A 115 23.89 4.27 9.03
CA ASN A 115 23.68 3.99 7.60
C ASN A 115 22.23 4.19 7.14
N GLY A 116 21.31 4.50 8.06
CA GLY A 116 19.88 4.61 7.77
C GLY A 116 19.29 3.29 7.28
N THR A 117 19.71 2.17 7.88
CA THR A 117 19.19 0.84 7.52
C THR A 117 18.59 0.12 8.71
N MET A 118 17.64 -0.76 8.43
CA MET A 118 16.95 -1.57 9.42
C MET A 118 16.84 -2.99 8.91
N THR A 119 17.23 -3.95 9.73
CA THR A 119 17.13 -5.37 9.42
C THR A 119 15.86 -5.92 10.04
N VAL A 120 14.98 -6.50 9.24
CA VAL A 120 13.69 -7.04 9.67
C VAL A 120 13.61 -8.52 9.38
N LYS A 121 13.14 -9.29 10.35
CA LYS A 121 12.82 -10.71 10.18
C LYS A 121 11.40 -10.83 9.63
N ASP A 122 11.29 -10.95 8.32
CA ASP A 122 10.01 -11.09 7.63
C ASP A 122 9.35 -12.43 8.00
N ILE A 123 8.19 -12.36 8.66
CA ILE A 123 7.41 -13.54 9.06
C ILE A 123 6.65 -14.16 7.89
N LEU A 124 6.32 -13.36 6.85
CA LEU A 124 5.63 -13.83 5.65
C LEU A 124 6.60 -14.58 4.75
N ALA A 125 7.75 -13.95 4.45
CA ALA A 125 8.78 -14.54 3.59
C ALA A 125 9.67 -15.54 4.34
N LYS A 126 9.61 -15.58 5.68
CA LYS A 126 10.50 -16.35 6.57
C LYS A 126 11.99 -16.08 6.31
N LYS A 127 12.31 -14.84 5.96
CA LYS A 127 13.66 -14.40 5.58
C LYS A 127 14.01 -13.10 6.28
N THR A 128 15.29 -12.90 6.57
CA THR A 128 15.78 -11.62 7.05
C THR A 128 16.03 -10.70 5.86
N VAL A 129 15.55 -9.47 5.94
CA VAL A 129 15.67 -8.47 4.86
C VAL A 129 16.23 -7.18 5.43
N VAL A 130 17.19 -6.58 4.73
CA VAL A 130 17.75 -5.27 5.06
C VAL A 130 16.97 -4.20 4.29
N ILE A 131 16.48 -3.21 5.02
CA ILE A 131 15.59 -2.17 4.53
C ILE A 131 16.26 -0.83 4.75
N ARG A 132 16.42 -0.06 3.67
CA ARG A 132 16.92 1.31 3.73
C ARG A 132 15.79 2.25 4.12
N ILE A 133 16.10 3.25 4.92
CA ILE A 133 15.20 4.31 5.37
C ILE A 133 15.85 5.64 4.99
N ASN A 134 15.09 6.53 4.38
CA ASN A 134 15.55 7.86 4.00
C ASN A 134 14.56 8.94 4.47
N ALA A 135 14.81 10.20 4.12
CA ALA A 135 13.95 11.32 4.50
C ALA A 135 12.52 11.24 3.92
N ASP A 136 12.32 10.48 2.85
CA ASP A 136 11.02 10.28 2.21
C ASP A 136 10.26 9.08 2.80
N SER A 137 10.91 8.27 3.64
CA SER A 137 10.28 7.17 4.36
C SER A 137 9.35 7.70 5.45
N GLN A 138 8.06 7.38 5.34
CA GLN A 138 7.08 7.73 6.36
C GLN A 138 7.08 6.69 7.47
N MET A 139 7.45 7.10 8.69
CA MET A 139 7.41 6.23 9.86
C MET A 139 6.27 6.64 10.77
N ARG A 140 5.43 5.68 11.15
CA ARG A 140 4.27 5.90 12.02
C ARG A 140 4.21 4.80 13.09
N LYS A 141 3.68 5.11 14.27
CA LYS A 141 3.55 4.14 15.36
C LYS A 141 2.11 4.06 15.84
N LEU A 142 1.51 2.87 15.75
CA LEU A 142 0.19 2.64 16.30
C LEU A 142 0.25 2.72 17.83
N ALA A 143 -0.67 3.48 18.41
CA ALA A 143 -0.90 3.42 19.85
C ALA A 143 -1.42 2.03 20.22
N ALA A 144 -0.94 1.47 21.33
CA ALA A 144 -1.36 0.17 21.85
C ALA A 144 -2.89 -0.07 21.85
N PRO A 145 -3.74 0.86 22.35
CA PRO A 145 -5.20 0.66 22.32
C PRO A 145 -5.79 0.58 20.91
N MET A 146 -5.16 1.24 19.93
CA MET A 146 -5.59 1.18 18.53
C MET A 146 -5.18 -0.15 17.88
N ALA A 147 -3.93 -0.58 18.10
CA ALA A 147 -3.44 -1.86 17.59
C ALA A 147 -4.25 -3.04 18.13
N GLN A 148 -4.62 -3.01 19.43
CA GLN A 148 -5.50 -3.99 20.04
C GLN A 148 -6.90 -4.02 19.42
N ARG A 149 -7.47 -2.85 19.09
CA ARG A 149 -8.77 -2.78 18.40
C ARG A 149 -8.70 -3.39 17.00
N ILE A 150 -7.65 -3.11 16.23
CA ILE A 150 -7.45 -3.70 14.90
C ILE A 150 -7.26 -5.22 15.03
N ALA A 151 -6.44 -5.66 15.98
CA ALA A 151 -6.25 -7.08 16.28
C ALA A 151 -7.56 -7.78 16.66
N PHE A 152 -8.38 -7.15 17.51
CA PHE A 152 -9.70 -7.65 17.88
C PHE A 152 -10.64 -7.70 16.68
N PHE A 153 -10.62 -6.69 15.81
CA PHE A 153 -11.39 -6.69 14.57
C PHE A 153 -10.94 -7.82 13.62
N LEU A 154 -9.64 -8.06 13.48
CA LEU A 154 -9.11 -9.14 12.64
C LEU A 154 -9.45 -10.53 13.20
N LYS A 155 -9.40 -10.69 14.52
CA LYS A 155 -9.77 -11.94 15.20
C LYS A 155 -11.30 -12.15 15.19
N GLY A 156 -12.07 -11.06 15.36
CA GLY A 156 -13.54 -11.05 15.42
C GLY A 156 -14.24 -11.07 14.06
N GLY A 157 -13.60 -10.61 12.99
CA GLY A 157 -14.08 -10.76 11.62
C GLY A 157 -14.07 -12.22 11.16
N ALA A 158 -13.20 -13.05 11.73
CA ALA A 158 -13.22 -14.50 11.55
C ALA A 158 -14.32 -15.20 12.37
N GLN A 159 -14.85 -14.56 13.42
CA GLN A 159 -15.84 -15.15 14.33
C GLN A 159 -17.28 -14.67 14.07
N ALA A 160 -17.44 -13.56 13.33
CA ALA A 160 -18.75 -13.13 12.82
C ALA A 160 -19.25 -13.97 11.63
N ALA A 161 -18.40 -14.81 11.02
CA ALA A 161 -18.78 -15.69 9.92
C ALA A 161 -19.29 -17.08 10.37
N GLN A 162 -19.21 -17.44 11.67
CA GLN A 162 -19.51 -18.79 12.15
C GLN A 162 -20.34 -18.89 13.43
N GLY A 163 -21.01 -17.81 13.86
CA GLY A 163 -21.71 -17.79 15.16
C GLY A 163 -23.13 -17.24 15.20
N ALA A 164 -23.76 -16.89 14.08
CA ALA A 164 -25.12 -16.31 14.12
C ALA A 164 -26.20 -17.36 13.82
N GLN A 165 -26.59 -18.12 14.84
CA GLN A 165 -27.95 -18.66 14.88
C GLN A 165 -28.94 -17.49 14.83
N PRO A 166 -30.00 -17.54 13.99
CA PRO A 166 -30.99 -16.49 13.95
C PRO A 166 -31.89 -16.61 15.18
N ALA A 167 -31.74 -15.69 16.14
CA ALA A 167 -32.74 -15.45 17.17
C ALA A 167 -33.82 -14.50 16.60
N PRO A 168 -35.12 -14.83 16.68
CA PRO A 168 -36.17 -13.94 16.22
C PRO A 168 -36.59 -12.97 17.34
N ASN A 169 -36.93 -11.75 16.92
CA ASN A 169 -37.60 -10.66 17.65
C ASN A 169 -36.75 -9.76 18.57
N GLY A 170 -36.74 -8.47 18.23
CA GLY A 170 -36.74 -7.41 19.25
C GLY A 170 -36.03 -6.10 18.90
N ALA A 171 -36.80 -5.14 18.39
CA ALA A 171 -36.72 -3.70 18.68
C ALA A 171 -35.52 -2.84 18.22
N ALA A 172 -35.88 -1.60 17.91
CA ALA A 172 -35.07 -0.55 17.32
C ALA A 172 -33.87 -0.10 18.17
N GLY A 173 -32.73 0.04 17.50
CA GLY A 173 -31.55 0.73 17.98
C GLY A 173 -30.55 0.82 16.84
N GLY A 174 -30.35 2.02 16.29
CA GLY A 174 -29.43 2.29 15.18
C GLY A 174 -27.98 2.04 15.57
N GLY A 175 -27.57 0.78 15.58
CA GLY A 175 -26.17 0.36 15.70
C GLY A 175 -25.45 0.51 14.34
N PRO A 176 -24.15 0.81 14.33
CA PRO A 176 -23.38 0.92 13.10
C PRO A 176 -23.45 -0.39 12.30
N ARG A 177 -23.75 -0.28 10.99
CA ARG A 177 -23.81 -1.42 10.06
C ARG A 177 -22.55 -2.29 10.15
N PRO A 178 -22.68 -3.62 10.32
CA PRO A 178 -21.55 -4.53 10.23
C PRO A 178 -21.13 -4.66 8.76
N GLY A 179 -19.91 -4.21 8.44
CA GLY A 179 -19.33 -4.40 7.09
C GLY A 179 -18.53 -3.22 6.55
N ALA A 180 -18.61 -2.03 7.16
CA ALA A 180 -17.68 -0.96 6.82
C ALA A 180 -16.39 -1.17 7.63
N ALA A 181 -15.35 -1.71 6.98
CA ALA A 181 -14.00 -1.60 7.53
C ALA A 181 -13.75 -0.12 7.84
N PRO A 182 -13.26 0.25 9.05
CA PRO A 182 -12.90 1.63 9.32
C PRO A 182 -11.93 2.09 8.22
N ASP A 183 -12.17 3.26 7.67
CA ASP A 183 -11.37 3.85 6.61
C ASP A 183 -9.91 3.96 7.08
N PHE A 184 -9.11 2.93 6.73
CA PHE A 184 -7.74 2.77 7.20
C PHE A 184 -6.87 3.95 6.78
N GLN A 185 -7.27 4.66 5.71
CA GLN A 185 -6.62 5.85 5.20
C GLN A 185 -6.81 7.05 6.14
N GLN A 186 -8.02 7.27 6.67
CA GLN A 186 -8.28 8.28 7.70
C GLN A 186 -7.65 7.94 9.04
N LEU A 187 -7.51 6.65 9.34
CA LEU A 187 -6.80 6.22 10.53
C LEU A 187 -5.32 6.52 10.39
N LEU A 188 -4.70 6.08 9.28
CA LEU A 188 -3.29 6.30 8.94
C LEU A 188 -2.88 7.77 8.99
N SER A 189 -3.71 8.67 8.47
CA SER A 189 -3.42 10.11 8.48
C SER A 189 -3.43 10.72 9.88
N ARG A 190 -4.11 10.09 10.84
CA ARG A 190 -4.13 10.50 12.26
C ARG A 190 -3.03 9.86 13.09
N ILE A 191 -2.32 8.86 12.54
CA ILE A 191 -1.24 8.21 13.29
C ILE A 191 -0.06 9.19 13.36
N PRO A 192 0.44 9.48 14.56
CA PRO A 192 1.61 10.32 14.73
C PRO A 192 2.78 9.81 13.89
N THR A 193 3.43 10.73 13.19
CA THR A 193 4.72 10.46 12.56
C THR A 193 5.76 10.28 13.66
N VAL A 194 6.58 9.25 13.54
CA VAL A 194 7.69 8.96 14.45
C VAL A 194 9.00 8.92 13.66
N THR A 195 10.12 8.84 14.36
CA THR A 195 11.45 8.74 13.76
C THR A 195 12.03 7.34 13.93
N LEU A 196 13.13 7.05 13.24
CA LEU A 196 13.83 5.77 13.39
C LEU A 196 14.31 5.51 14.83
N ALA A 197 14.56 6.58 15.59
CA ALA A 197 14.98 6.50 16.99
C ALA A 197 13.87 5.98 17.93
N ASP A 198 12.60 6.06 17.51
CA ASP A 198 11.45 5.58 18.29
C ASP A 198 11.20 4.07 18.14
N PHE A 199 12.02 3.41 17.31
CA PHE A 199 11.98 1.96 17.09
C PHE A 199 13.11 1.27 17.83
N GLN A 200 12.82 0.08 18.33
CA GLN A 200 13.77 -0.75 19.04
C GLN A 200 13.90 -2.12 18.39
N LYS A 201 14.98 -2.81 18.73
CA LYS A 201 15.10 -4.23 18.41
C LYS A 201 13.91 -4.98 19.03
N ASP A 202 13.43 -5.97 18.30
CA ASP A 202 12.28 -6.82 18.61
C ASP A 202 10.91 -6.13 18.50
N ASP A 203 10.84 -4.83 18.15
CA ASP A 203 9.56 -4.19 17.81
C ASP A 203 8.93 -4.86 16.58
N ALA A 204 7.64 -5.22 16.67
CA ALA A 204 6.87 -5.61 15.50
C ALA A 204 6.55 -4.40 14.59
N VAL A 205 6.80 -4.61 13.30
CA VAL A 205 6.61 -3.64 12.23
C VAL A 205 5.91 -4.24 11.01
N MET A 206 5.10 -3.40 10.35
CA MET A 206 4.54 -3.63 9.02
C MET A 206 5.09 -2.56 8.08
N ILE A 207 5.65 -2.98 6.96
CA ILE A 207 6.42 -2.12 6.07
C ILE A 207 5.94 -2.32 4.64
N VAL A 208 5.65 -1.21 3.98
CA VAL A 208 5.52 -1.13 2.53
C VAL A 208 6.84 -0.60 2.00
N ALA A 209 7.55 -1.40 1.21
CA ALA A 209 8.86 -1.05 0.68
C ALA A 209 8.89 -1.14 -0.85
N SER A 210 9.59 -0.22 -1.53
CA SER A 210 9.91 -0.35 -2.94
C SER A 210 11.20 -1.12 -3.15
N GLN A 211 11.37 -1.72 -4.32
CA GLN A 211 12.66 -2.26 -4.73
C GLN A 211 13.66 -1.13 -5.01
N GLY A 212 14.83 -1.19 -4.39
CA GLY A 212 15.95 -0.29 -4.60
C GLY A 212 16.75 -0.60 -5.86
N THR A 213 17.79 0.21 -6.13
CA THR A 213 18.64 0.14 -7.34
C THR A 213 19.37 -1.19 -7.47
N THR A 214 19.69 -1.82 -6.35
CA THR A 214 20.31 -3.13 -6.27
C THR A 214 19.21 -4.11 -5.89
N GLY A 215 18.98 -5.18 -6.65
CA GLY A 215 17.81 -6.07 -6.47
C GLY A 215 17.62 -6.68 -5.06
N SER A 216 18.62 -6.55 -4.19
CA SER A 216 18.62 -6.96 -2.78
C SER A 216 18.35 -5.83 -1.79
N GLU A 217 18.55 -4.57 -2.17
CA GLU A 217 18.23 -3.40 -1.36
C GLU A 217 16.78 -3.00 -1.60
N ILE A 218 16.04 -2.78 -0.53
CA ILE A 218 14.66 -2.29 -0.60
C ILE A 218 14.55 -1.03 0.25
N LEU A 219 13.78 -0.06 -0.23
CA LEU A 219 13.55 1.21 0.43
C LEU A 219 12.20 1.19 1.14
N ALA A 220 12.17 1.50 2.43
CA ALA A 220 10.91 1.72 3.14
C ALA A 220 10.20 2.97 2.61
N ILE A 221 8.94 2.80 2.21
CA ILE A 221 8.07 3.92 1.83
C ILE A 221 7.23 4.31 3.02
N THR A 222 6.59 3.32 3.65
CA THR A 222 5.88 3.53 4.89
C THR A 222 6.12 2.38 5.85
N LEU A 223 6.42 2.72 7.09
CA LEU A 223 6.74 1.81 8.17
C LEU A 223 5.80 2.09 9.33
N LEU A 224 5.11 1.05 9.77
CA LEU A 224 4.15 1.09 10.85
C LEU A 224 4.63 0.23 12.03
N GLY A 225 4.96 0.88 13.15
CA GLY A 225 5.30 0.24 14.41
C GLY A 225 4.12 -0.02 15.32
N GLY A 226 4.34 -0.84 16.35
CA GLY A 226 3.31 -1.15 17.36
C GLY A 226 2.24 -2.11 16.84
N VAL A 227 2.55 -2.88 15.81
CA VAL A 227 1.64 -3.85 15.18
C VAL A 227 1.68 -5.22 15.86
N GLU A 228 2.36 -5.36 17.01
CA GLU A 228 2.47 -6.60 17.78
C GLU A 228 1.11 -7.30 17.98
N PRO A 229 0.03 -6.60 18.40
CA PRO A 229 -1.27 -7.24 18.59
C PRO A 229 -1.86 -7.75 17.27
N ILE A 230 -1.60 -7.04 16.17
CA ILE A 230 -2.09 -7.36 14.82
C ILE A 230 -1.39 -8.62 14.30
N LEU A 231 -0.07 -8.71 14.45
CA LEU A 231 0.70 -9.88 14.07
C LEU A 231 0.37 -11.09 14.96
N THR A 232 0.12 -10.87 16.25
CA THR A 232 -0.34 -11.92 17.17
C THR A 232 -1.73 -12.45 16.79
N ALA A 233 -2.63 -11.57 16.35
CA ALA A 233 -3.94 -11.97 15.86
C ALA A 233 -3.90 -12.64 14.48
N SER A 234 -2.79 -12.51 13.74
CA SER A 234 -2.58 -13.11 12.43
C SER A 234 -1.22 -13.83 12.37
N PRO A 235 -1.07 -14.98 13.04
CA PRO A 235 0.23 -15.67 13.15
C PRO A 235 0.79 -16.15 11.80
N ASN A 236 -0.07 -16.34 10.79
CA ASN A 236 0.33 -16.65 9.41
C ASN A 236 0.39 -15.41 8.51
N GLY A 237 0.12 -14.22 9.05
CA GLY A 237 0.16 -12.93 8.36
C GLY A 237 -0.86 -12.75 7.23
N SER A 238 -1.80 -13.67 7.01
CA SER A 238 -2.83 -13.59 5.98
C SER A 238 -3.83 -12.45 6.22
N SER A 239 -4.24 -12.23 7.47
CA SER A 239 -5.10 -11.11 7.86
C SER A 239 -4.33 -9.78 7.85
N ALA A 240 -3.02 -9.81 8.16
CA ALA A 240 -2.13 -8.66 7.99
C ALA A 240 -1.93 -8.33 6.49
N ALA A 241 -1.88 -9.33 5.61
CA ALA A 241 -1.85 -9.16 4.16
C ALA A 241 -3.10 -8.46 3.62
N ALA A 242 -4.28 -8.74 4.19
CA ALA A 242 -5.50 -8.00 3.84
C ALA A 242 -5.42 -6.52 4.22
N LEU A 243 -4.82 -6.19 5.36
CA LEU A 243 -4.54 -4.79 5.73
C LEU A 243 -3.55 -4.14 4.77
N PHE A 244 -2.49 -4.86 4.38
CA PHE A 244 -1.54 -4.37 3.37
C PHE A 244 -2.22 -4.14 2.03
N SER A 245 -3.13 -4.99 1.58
CA SER A 245 -3.87 -4.77 0.33
C SER A 245 -4.69 -3.48 0.40
N GLY A 246 -5.44 -3.27 1.49
CA GLY A 246 -6.16 -2.00 1.70
C GLY A 246 -5.21 -0.81 1.72
N TRP A 247 -4.05 -0.93 2.38
CA TRP A 247 -3.05 0.12 2.42
C TRP A 247 -2.39 0.39 1.07
N ASN A 248 -2.08 -0.64 0.28
CA ASN A 248 -1.44 -0.53 -1.03
C ASN A 248 -2.39 0.07 -2.07
N LEU A 249 -3.69 -0.21 -1.94
CA LEU A 249 -4.76 0.34 -2.77
C LEU A 249 -5.16 1.76 -2.35
N SER A 250 -5.08 2.07 -1.05
CA SER A 250 -5.33 3.41 -0.47
C SER A 250 -4.08 4.27 -0.36
N ALA A 251 -2.90 3.75 -0.71
CA ALA A 251 -1.65 4.49 -0.60
C ALA A 251 -1.78 5.74 -1.48
N PRO A 252 -1.58 6.95 -0.93
CA PRO A 252 -1.41 8.12 -1.76
C PRO A 252 -0.10 7.90 -2.51
N GLY A 253 -0.17 7.33 -3.71
CA GLY A 253 0.99 7.20 -4.58
C GLY A 253 1.57 8.59 -4.77
N GLY A 254 2.72 8.86 -4.14
CA GLY A 254 3.58 10.00 -4.42
C GLY A 254 3.08 11.41 -4.05
N ASP A 255 2.07 11.60 -3.20
CA ASP A 255 1.65 12.95 -2.76
C ASP A 255 1.32 13.02 -1.25
N ALA A 256 2.25 12.55 -0.43
CA ALA A 256 2.32 13.00 0.96
C ALA A 256 3.58 13.85 1.17
N GLY A 257 3.74 14.84 0.28
CA GLY A 257 4.54 16.04 0.55
C GLY A 257 3.71 16.97 1.41
N ALA A 258 4.32 17.43 2.50
CA ALA A 258 3.76 18.21 3.60
C ALA A 258 2.75 19.31 3.19
N GLN A 259 1.68 19.41 4.00
CA GLN A 259 1.03 20.70 4.24
C GLN A 259 2.00 21.65 4.94
#